data_AF-A0A3S4LS17-F1
#
_entry.id   AF-A0A3S4LS17-F1
#
_cell.length_a   1.000
_cell.length_b   1.000
_cell.length_c   1.000
_cell.angle_alpha   90.00
_cell.angle_beta   90.00
_cell.angle_gamma   90.00
#
_symmetry.space_group_name_H-M   'P 1'
#
loop_
_entity.id
_entity.type
_entity.pdbx_description
1 polymer ?
#
loop_
_entity_poly.entity_id
_entity_poly.type
_entity_poly.pdbx_seq_one_letter_code
_entity_poly.pdbx_strand_id
1 'polypeptide(L)' 'MSDEAASQEAINAIRTLSKRVGIPEGFSKLGVTKEDIEGWLDKALADPCAPCNPRTASRDEVRGLYLEAL' A
#
# COMPACT_ATOMS: atom_id res chain seq x y z
N MET A 1 -21.12 14.17 8.64
CA MET A 1 -20.01 13.21 8.69
C MET A 1 -18.79 13.95 9.22
N SER A 2 -17.97 13.35 10.10
CA SER A 2 -16.70 13.94 10.52
C SER A 2 -15.62 13.74 9.45
N ASP A 3 -14.54 14.51 9.50
CA ASP A 3 -13.41 14.38 8.56
C ASP A 3 -12.79 12.97 8.59
N GLU A 4 -12.72 12.35 9.77
CA GLU A 4 -12.25 10.98 9.95
C GLU A 4 -13.17 9.98 9.24
N ALA A 5 -14.50 10.12 9.44
CA ALA A 5 -15.46 9.26 8.78
C ALA A 5 -15.45 9.46 7.25
N ALA A 6 -15.21 10.68 6.78
CA ALA A 6 -15.05 10.98 5.36
C ALA A 6 -13.81 10.30 4.77
N SER A 7 -12.68 10.33 5.50
CA SER A 7 -11.42 9.69 5.11
C SER A 7 -11.58 8.18 5.00
N GLN A 8 -12.28 7.56 5.97
CA GLN A 8 -12.55 6.13 5.94
C GLN A 8 -13.45 5.74 4.76
N GLU A 9 -14.44 6.57 4.42
CA GLU A 9 -15.32 6.31 3.29
C GLU A 9 -14.60 6.43 1.94
N ALA A 10 -13.62 7.34 1.83
CA ALA A 10 -12.76 7.42 0.64
C ALA A 10 -11.96 6.11 0.44
N ILE A 11 -11.42 5.52 1.51
CA ILE A 11 -10.73 4.22 1.46
C ILE A 11 -11.70 3.11 1.02
N ASN A 12 -12.93 3.09 1.56
CA ASN A 12 -13.95 2.11 1.19
C ASN A 12 -14.34 2.22 -0.30
N ALA A 13 -14.46 3.43 -0.82
CA ALA A 13 -14.78 3.69 -2.21
C ALA A 13 -13.67 3.17 -3.16
N ILE A 14 -12.39 3.36 -2.80
CA ILE A 14 -11.25 2.81 -3.55
C ILE A 14 -11.32 1.28 -3.58
N ARG A 15 -11.50 0.63 -2.42
CA ARG A 15 -11.61 -0.84 -2.33
C ARG A 15 -12.78 -1.38 -3.15
N THR A 16 -13.92 -0.71 -3.07
CA THR A 16 -15.14 -1.07 -3.83
C THR A 16 -14.90 -0.97 -5.34
N LEU A 17 -14.24 0.10 -5.79
CA LEU A 17 -13.90 0.28 -7.20
C LEU A 17 -12.95 -0.83 -7.68
N SER A 18 -11.87 -1.10 -6.94
CA SER A 18 -10.89 -2.14 -7.28
C SER A 18 -11.55 -3.50 -7.47
N LYS A 19 -12.45 -3.89 -6.56
CA LYS A 19 -13.24 -5.12 -6.67
C LYS A 19 -14.15 -5.11 -7.90
N ARG A 20 -14.82 -3.99 -8.17
CA ARG A 20 -15.75 -3.85 -9.30
C ARG A 20 -15.06 -4.01 -10.66
N VAL A 21 -13.82 -3.54 -10.79
CA VAL A 21 -13.04 -3.65 -12.04
C VAL A 21 -12.16 -4.90 -12.10
N GLY A 22 -12.20 -5.76 -11.08
CA GLY A 22 -11.51 -7.06 -11.09
C GLY A 22 -10.02 -7.02 -10.73
N ILE A 23 -9.55 -6.02 -9.99
CA ILE A 23 -8.16 -5.99 -9.49
C ILE A 23 -7.99 -7.07 -8.41
N PRO A 24 -6.99 -7.96 -8.51
CA PRO A 24 -6.69 -8.95 -7.48
C PRO A 24 -6.37 -8.31 -6.13
N GLU A 25 -6.91 -8.88 -5.06
CA GLU A 25 -6.66 -8.41 -3.70
C GLU A 25 -5.39 -9.06 -3.13
N GLY A 26 -4.37 -8.24 -2.90
CA GLY A 26 -3.12 -8.63 -2.26
C GLY A 26 -2.06 -9.21 -3.21
N PHE A 27 -0.80 -9.06 -2.84
CA PHE A 27 0.34 -9.49 -3.63
C PHE A 27 0.44 -11.01 -3.73
N SER A 28 -0.06 -11.77 -2.75
CA SER A 28 -0.07 -13.24 -2.78
C SER A 28 -0.84 -13.78 -3.99
N LYS A 29 -1.86 -13.07 -4.49
CA LYS A 29 -2.60 -13.46 -5.71
C LYS A 29 -1.77 -13.36 -6.99
N LEU A 30 -0.67 -12.61 -6.93
CA LEU A 30 0.29 -12.43 -8.02
C LEU A 30 1.56 -13.27 -7.84
N GLY A 31 1.62 -14.11 -6.79
CA GLY A 31 2.77 -14.98 -6.52
C GLY A 31 3.95 -14.29 -5.82
N VAL A 32 3.74 -13.08 -5.30
CA VAL A 32 4.75 -12.36 -4.51
C VAL A 32 4.90 -13.04 -3.15
N THR A 33 6.14 -13.09 -2.68
CA THR A 33 6.51 -13.68 -1.40
C THR A 33 6.97 -12.62 -0.41
N LYS A 34 7.11 -13.00 0.85
CA LYS A 34 7.69 -12.14 1.87
C LYS A 34 9.16 -11.81 1.55
N GLU A 35 9.88 -12.76 0.97
CA GLU A 35 11.27 -12.62 0.58
C GLU A 35 11.44 -11.57 -0.52
N ASP A 36 10.50 -11.48 -1.47
CA ASP A 36 10.48 -10.42 -2.47
C ASP A 36 10.36 -9.04 -1.84
N ILE A 37 9.48 -8.89 -0.84
CA ILE A 37 9.27 -7.64 -0.11
C ILE A 37 10.57 -7.16 0.55
N GLU A 38 11.30 -8.05 1.23
CA GLU A 38 12.60 -7.69 1.85
C GLU A 38 13.60 -7.15 0.80
N GLY A 39 13.57 -7.71 -0.41
CA GLY A 39 14.40 -7.26 -1.53
C GLY A 39 13.96 -5.92 -2.17
N TRP A 40 12.77 -5.42 -1.87
CA TRP A 40 12.22 -4.18 -2.46
C TRP A 40 12.43 -2.95 -1.59
N LEU A 41 12.56 -3.10 -0.27
CA LEU A 41 12.52 -1.98 0.67
C LEU A 41 13.55 -0.89 0.38
N ASP A 42 14.80 -1.24 0.07
CA ASP A 42 15.84 -0.23 -0.26
C ASP A 42 15.52 0.52 -1.56
N LYS A 43 14.93 -0.18 -2.54
CA LYS A 43 14.52 0.43 -3.81
C LYS A 43 13.32 1.34 -3.61
N ALA A 44 12.36 0.94 -2.80
CA ALA A 44 11.19 1.74 -2.47
C ALA A 44 11.57 3.06 -1.76
N LEU A 45 12.55 3.02 -0.86
CA LEU A 45 13.06 4.21 -0.18
C LEU A 45 13.91 5.12 -1.08
N ALA A 46 14.57 4.55 -2.10
CA ALA A 46 15.36 5.29 -3.07
C ALA A 46 14.52 5.83 -4.25
N ASP A 47 13.23 5.51 -4.32
CA ASP A 47 12.35 5.97 -5.40
C ASP A 47 12.18 7.49 -5.35
N PRO A 48 12.37 8.22 -6.46
CA PRO A 48 12.28 9.69 -6.47
C PRO A 48 10.88 10.22 -6.13
N CYS A 49 9.84 9.37 -6.13
CA CYS A 49 8.49 9.73 -5.72
C CYS A 49 8.30 9.66 -4.19
N ALA A 50 9.13 8.89 -3.47
CA ALA A 50 9.05 8.75 -2.00
C ALA A 50 9.02 10.10 -1.24
N PRO A 51 9.85 11.12 -1.56
CA PRO A 51 9.79 12.41 -0.87
C PRO A 51 8.52 13.23 -1.16
N CYS A 52 7.69 12.85 -2.14
CA CYS A 52 6.43 13.51 -2.42
C CYS A 52 5.26 13.02 -1.54
N ASN A 53 5.45 11.96 -0.76
CA ASN A 53 4.42 11.48 0.15
C ASN A 53 4.23 12.47 1.31
N PRO A 54 2.99 12.87 1.66
CA PRO A 54 2.74 13.87 2.71
C PRO A 54 3.22 13.43 4.11
N ARG A 55 3.49 12.13 4.29
CA ARG A 55 4.11 11.56 5.49
C ARG A 55 5.40 10.85 5.09
N THR A 56 6.54 11.28 5.59
CA THR A 56 7.78 10.51 5.46
C THR A 56 7.62 9.18 6.17
N ALA A 57 7.90 8.07 5.46
CA ALA A 57 7.85 6.73 6.02
C ALA A 57 9.27 6.21 6.26
N SER A 58 9.47 5.56 7.40
CA SER A 58 10.66 4.76 7.69
C SER A 58 10.63 3.43 6.93
N ARG A 59 11.79 2.76 6.88
CA ARG A 59 11.91 1.42 6.27
C ARG A 59 10.90 0.43 6.86
N ASP A 60 10.75 0.43 8.18
CA ASP A 60 9.87 -0.50 8.89
C ASP A 60 8.39 -0.20 8.62
N GLU A 61 8.01 1.07 8.46
CA GLU A 61 6.65 1.44 8.07
C GLU A 61 6.34 1.02 6.62
N VAL A 62 7.28 1.21 5.69
CA VAL A 62 7.14 0.72 4.30
C VAL A 62 7.02 -0.81 4.28
N ARG A 63 7.83 -1.49 5.08
CA ARG A 63 7.74 -2.94 5.26
C ARG A 63 6.39 -3.38 5.82
N GLY A 64 5.88 -2.68 6.82
CA GLY A 64 4.55 -2.92 7.37
C GLY A 64 3.45 -2.82 6.30
N LEU A 65 3.48 -1.76 5.48
CA LEU A 65 2.53 -1.57 4.39
C LEU A 65 2.58 -2.69 3.34
N TYR A 66 3.78 -3.13 2.95
CA TYR A 66 3.91 -4.25 2.01
C TYR A 66 3.45 -5.58 2.61
N LEU A 67 3.64 -5.80 3.91
CA LEU A 67 3.14 -6.99 4.59
C LEU A 67 1.62 -6.98 4.78
N GLU A 68 1.00 -5.81 4.98
CA GLU A 68 -0.47 -5.66 4.99
C GLU A 68 -1.09 -5.91 3.60
N ALA A 69 -0.32 -5.62 2.54
CA ALA A 69 -0.72 -5.85 1.16
C ALA A 69 -0.36 -7.25 0.63
N LEU A 70 0.37 -8.07 1.38
CA LEU A 70 0.75 -9.43 0.98
C LEU A 70 -0.45 -10.38 1.02
#